data_AF-A0A1Q3DYU5-F1
#
_entry.id   AF-A0A1Q3DYU5-F1
#
_cell.length_a   1.000
_cell.length_b   1.000
_cell.length_c   1.000
_cell.angle_alpha   90.00
_cell.angle_beta   90.00
_cell.angle_gamma   90.00
#
_symmetry.space_group_name_H-M   'P 1'
#
loop_
_entity.id
_entity.type
_entity.pdbx_description
1 polymer ?
#
loop_
_entity_poly.entity_id
_entity_poly.type
_entity_poly.pdbx_seq_one_letter_code
_entity_poly.pdbx_strand_id
1 'polypeptide(L)'
;MIFPNPVHRKLLEDIDRSRVRVWALTNAYKVHAERVLRILNLRDLVEGIVYCDYEAKDLTSKPEPAYYRKAMSLASVIDPSKCYFIDDNWRNVQAAQKIGWAHCVHFCERGLEHVEGGKVTKISSTAKANVDSKQEEQLDIKVISELEELRDVWPEIFKLN
;
A
#
# COMPACT_ATOMS: atom_id res chain seq x y z
N MET A 1 13.16 6.31 16.48
CA MET A 1 11.96 6.93 17.10
C MET A 1 11.14 7.54 15.97
N ILE A 2 9.83 7.31 15.93
CA ILE A 2 8.95 7.88 14.88
C ILE A 2 8.34 9.20 15.38
N PHE A 3 8.14 10.15 14.48
CA PHE A 3 7.60 11.48 14.77
C PHE A 3 6.72 11.95 13.60
N PRO A 4 5.75 12.85 13.84
CA PRO A 4 4.90 13.39 12.79
C PRO A 4 5.70 14.02 11.66
N ASN A 5 5.28 13.78 10.42
CA ASN A 5 5.76 14.51 9.24
C ASN A 5 4.62 15.38 8.70
N PRO A 6 4.72 16.73 8.78
CA PRO A 6 3.70 17.64 8.26
C PRO A 6 3.38 17.42 6.78
N VAL A 7 4.36 17.02 5.97
CA VAL A 7 4.18 16.79 4.54
C VAL A 7 3.28 15.58 4.28
N HIS A 8 3.50 14.47 5.00
CA HIS A 8 2.65 13.28 4.88
C HIS A 8 1.23 13.53 5.39
N ARG A 9 1.08 14.30 6.48
CA ARG A 9 -0.25 14.69 6.97
C ARG A 9 -0.98 15.53 5.93
N LYS A 10 -0.32 16.55 5.39
CA LYS A 10 -0.87 17.43 4.35
C LYS A 10 -1.28 16.65 3.10
N LEU A 11 -0.46 15.67 2.67
CA LEU A 11 -0.80 14.78 1.56
C LEU A 11 -2.14 14.06 1.79
N LEU A 12 -2.36 13.48 2.98
CA LEU A 12 -3.61 12.78 3.31
C LEU A 12 -4.81 13.72 3.52
N GLU A 13 -4.58 14.97 3.94
CA GLU A 13 -5.60 16.01 4.05
C GLU A 13 -6.05 16.53 2.68
N ASP A 14 -5.17 16.48 1.67
CA ASP A 14 -5.44 16.93 0.31
C ASP A 14 -6.18 15.88 -0.55
N ILE A 15 -6.30 14.64 -0.06
CA ILE A 15 -7.18 13.63 -0.67
C ILE A 15 -8.62 14.13 -0.60
N ASP A 16 -9.32 14.06 -1.74
CA ASP A 16 -10.73 14.43 -1.83
C ASP A 16 -11.61 13.35 -1.18
N ARG A 17 -12.00 13.60 0.07
CA ARG A 17 -12.82 12.68 0.88
C ARG A 17 -14.26 12.55 0.38
N SER A 18 -14.70 13.39 -0.56
CA SER A 18 -15.99 13.19 -1.24
C SER A 18 -15.92 12.07 -2.30
N ARG A 19 -14.72 11.70 -2.74
CA ARG A 19 -14.47 10.70 -3.79
C ARG A 19 -13.83 9.43 -3.27
N VAL A 20 -12.91 9.56 -2.30
CA VAL A 20 -12.07 8.44 -1.83
C VAL A 20 -12.07 8.34 -0.30
N ARG A 21 -12.16 7.10 0.18
CA ARG A 21 -12.00 6.74 1.60
C ARG A 21 -10.60 6.18 1.82
N VAL A 22 -9.97 6.55 2.93
CA VAL A 22 -8.59 6.12 3.24
C VAL A 22 -8.61 5.12 4.38
N TRP A 23 -7.98 3.97 4.15
CA TRP A 23 -7.88 2.87 5.10
C TRP A 23 -6.41 2.47 5.28
N ALA A 24 -6.04 2.07 6.50
CA ALA A 24 -4.74 1.46 6.76
C ALA A 24 -4.83 -0.06 6.58
N LEU A 25 -3.90 -0.66 5.84
CA LEU A 25 -3.81 -2.11 5.62
C LEU A 25 -2.43 -2.61 6.02
N THR A 26 -2.31 -3.32 7.14
CA THR A 26 -1.02 -3.69 7.74
C THR A 26 -0.94 -5.15 8.15
N ASN A 27 0.24 -5.74 8.11
CA ASN A 27 0.49 -7.09 8.67
C ASN A 27 0.73 -7.06 10.19
N ALA A 28 0.81 -5.88 10.81
CA ALA A 28 0.91 -5.75 12.26
C ALA A 28 -0.45 -5.97 12.96
N TYR A 29 -0.42 -6.18 14.29
CA TYR A 29 -1.63 -6.23 15.12
C TYR A 29 -2.21 -4.83 15.41
N LYS A 30 -3.51 -4.78 15.74
CA LYS A 30 -4.28 -3.54 15.94
C LYS A 30 -3.63 -2.53 16.90
N VAL A 31 -3.06 -3.02 18.00
CA VAL A 31 -2.46 -2.16 19.05
C VAL A 31 -1.26 -1.40 18.50
N HIS A 32 -0.42 -2.07 17.70
CA HIS A 32 0.74 -1.44 17.08
C HIS A 32 0.32 -0.40 16.04
N ALA A 33 -0.61 -0.77 15.15
CA ALA A 33 -1.11 0.10 14.09
C ALA A 33 -1.74 1.39 14.64
N GLU A 34 -2.63 1.26 15.63
CA GLU A 34 -3.25 2.40 16.32
C GLU A 34 -2.22 3.31 16.97
N ARG A 35 -1.23 2.74 17.67
CA ARG A 35 -0.17 3.52 18.31
C ARG A 35 0.65 4.31 17.30
N VAL A 36 1.07 3.70 16.19
CA VAL A 36 1.84 4.37 15.13
C VAL A 36 1.05 5.52 14.52
N LEU A 37 -0.20 5.28 14.13
CA LEU A 37 -1.07 6.31 13.54
C LEU A 37 -1.31 7.49 14.48
N ARG A 38 -1.40 7.24 15.80
CA ARG A 38 -1.52 8.30 16.81
C ARG A 38 -0.23 9.09 16.97
N ILE A 39 0.93 8.44 17.04
CA ILE A 39 2.23 9.13 17.16
C ILE A 39 2.50 10.00 15.93
N LEU A 40 2.11 9.54 14.75
CA LEU A 40 2.31 10.28 13.50
C LEU A 40 1.26 11.37 13.25
N ASN A 41 0.26 11.53 14.11
CA ASN A 41 -0.90 12.39 13.90
C ASN A 41 -1.60 12.11 12.56
N LEU A 42 -1.90 10.83 12.27
CA LEU A 42 -2.61 10.42 11.06
C LEU A 42 -3.91 9.65 11.36
N ARG A 43 -4.17 9.34 12.63
CA ARG A 43 -5.30 8.47 13.01
C ARG A 43 -6.65 9.06 12.60
N ASP A 44 -6.83 10.36 12.70
CA ASP A 44 -8.05 11.08 12.29
C ASP A 44 -8.28 11.08 10.77
N LEU A 45 -7.24 10.79 9.99
CA LEU A 45 -7.28 10.79 8.52
C LEU A 45 -7.53 9.39 7.92
N VAL A 46 -7.61 8.35 8.75
CA VAL A 46 -7.93 6.98 8.33
C VAL A 46 -9.27 6.55 8.91
N GLU A 47 -10.13 6.00 8.06
CA GLU A 47 -11.47 5.58 8.45
C GLU A 47 -11.45 4.27 9.24
N GLY A 48 -10.62 3.32 8.79
CA GLY A 48 -10.45 2.04 9.45
C GLY A 48 -9.06 1.45 9.25
N ILE A 49 -8.77 0.42 10.05
CA ILE A 49 -7.51 -0.31 10.04
C ILE A 49 -7.84 -1.79 9.80
N VAL A 50 -7.33 -2.33 8.70
CA VAL A 50 -7.27 -3.77 8.46
C VAL A 50 -5.91 -4.25 8.95
N TYR A 51 -5.94 -5.09 9.97
CA TYR A 51 -4.76 -5.59 10.66
C TYR A 51 -4.76 -7.12 10.68
N CYS A 52 -3.57 -7.70 10.84
CA CYS A 52 -3.40 -9.13 10.99
C CYS A 52 -3.86 -9.51 12.39
N ASP A 53 -4.95 -10.27 12.50
CA ASP A 53 -5.53 -10.63 13.79
C ASP A 53 -4.87 -11.89 14.34
N TYR A 54 -3.98 -11.72 15.30
CA TYR A 54 -3.20 -12.82 15.87
C TYR A 54 -4.03 -13.74 16.79
N GLU A 55 -5.25 -13.32 17.14
CA GLU A 55 -6.18 -14.11 17.94
C GLU A 55 -7.14 -14.92 17.05
N ALA A 56 -7.18 -14.65 15.74
CA ALA A 56 -7.99 -15.40 14.80
C ALA A 56 -7.37 -16.79 14.54
N LYS A 57 -8.23 -17.81 14.43
CA LYS A 57 -7.79 -19.17 14.06
C LYS A 57 -7.18 -19.21 12.66
N ASP A 58 -7.79 -18.46 11.74
CA ASP A 58 -7.33 -18.33 10.36
C ASP A 58 -6.66 -16.97 10.19
N LEU A 59 -5.44 -16.87 10.74
CA LEU A 59 -4.60 -15.70 10.55
C LEU A 59 -4.35 -15.52 9.06
N THR A 60 -4.68 -14.32 8.56
CA THR A 60 -4.44 -13.92 7.18
C THR A 60 -3.67 -12.61 7.15
N SER A 61 -2.77 -12.46 6.19
CA SER A 61 -1.94 -11.27 6.04
C SER A 61 -1.55 -11.04 4.57
N LYS A 62 -1.01 -9.88 4.22
CA LYS A 62 -0.42 -9.68 2.90
C LYS A 62 0.78 -10.63 2.74
N PRO A 63 0.97 -11.31 1.59
CA PRO A 63 0.30 -11.10 0.30
C PRO A 63 -0.86 -12.07 0.00
N GLU A 64 -1.51 -12.67 1.00
CA GLU A 64 -2.56 -13.66 0.76
C GLU A 64 -3.83 -13.02 0.16
N PRO A 65 -4.39 -13.58 -0.94
CA PRO A 65 -5.59 -13.04 -1.59
C PRO A 65 -6.79 -12.86 -0.65
N ALA A 66 -6.95 -13.73 0.35
CA ALA A 66 -8.02 -13.65 1.34
C ALA A 66 -7.94 -12.35 2.17
N TYR A 67 -6.74 -11.84 2.43
CA TYR A 67 -6.53 -10.65 3.25
C TYR A 67 -7.03 -9.37 2.57
N TYR A 68 -6.80 -9.23 1.28
CA TYR A 68 -7.31 -8.11 0.49
C TYR A 68 -8.82 -8.19 0.27
N ARG A 69 -9.38 -9.39 0.06
CA ARG A 69 -10.85 -9.58 0.00
C ARG A 69 -11.51 -9.22 1.34
N LYS A 70 -10.88 -9.59 2.46
CA LYS A 70 -11.29 -9.15 3.80
C LYS A 70 -11.24 -7.64 3.92
N ALA A 71 -10.19 -6.98 3.42
CA ALA A 71 -10.08 -5.52 3.41
C ALA A 71 -11.23 -4.86 2.64
N MET A 72 -11.53 -5.35 1.43
CA MET A 72 -12.67 -4.89 0.63
C MET A 72 -13.99 -5.07 1.37
N SER A 73 -14.22 -6.24 1.98
CA SER A 73 -15.43 -6.51 2.76
C SER A 73 -15.59 -5.57 3.95
N LEU A 74 -14.52 -5.31 4.70
CA LEU A 74 -14.53 -4.39 5.86
C LEU A 74 -14.76 -2.94 5.42
N ALA A 75 -14.22 -2.56 4.26
CA ALA A 75 -14.44 -1.26 3.66
C ALA A 75 -15.75 -1.17 2.86
N SER A 76 -16.58 -2.22 2.82
CA SER A 76 -17.80 -2.28 2.00
C SER A 76 -17.57 -1.94 0.51
N VAL A 77 -16.43 -2.35 -0.04
CA VAL A 77 -16.07 -2.22 -1.45
C VAL A 77 -16.33 -3.56 -2.14
N ILE A 78 -17.11 -3.54 -3.23
CA ILE A 78 -17.43 -4.76 -4.00
C ILE A 78 -16.58 -4.84 -5.27
N ASP A 79 -16.37 -3.69 -5.91
CA ASP A 79 -15.64 -3.59 -7.18
C ASP A 79 -14.14 -3.36 -6.91
N PRO A 80 -13.27 -4.35 -7.19
CA PRO A 80 -11.84 -4.22 -6.92
C PRO A 80 -11.17 -3.17 -7.81
N SER A 81 -11.77 -2.81 -8.95
CA SER A 81 -11.23 -1.75 -9.81
C SER A 81 -11.24 -0.37 -9.15
N LYS A 82 -12.01 -0.20 -8.06
CA LYS A 82 -12.05 1.04 -7.27
C LYS A 82 -11.00 1.10 -6.15
N CYS A 83 -10.17 0.05 -6.01
CA CYS A 83 -9.15 -0.01 -4.97
C CYS A 83 -7.84 0.64 -5.43
N TYR A 84 -7.36 1.56 -4.59
CA TYR A 84 -6.05 2.20 -4.67
C TYR A 84 -5.15 1.65 -3.57
N PHE A 85 -3.94 1.23 -3.92
CA PHE A 85 -3.04 0.58 -2.98
C PHE A 85 -1.58 0.92 -3.22
N ILE A 86 -0.93 1.29 -2.13
CA ILE A 86 0.50 1.59 -2.05
C ILE A 86 1.10 0.74 -0.93
N ASP A 87 2.24 0.11 -1.21
CA ASP A 87 3.00 -0.70 -0.25
C ASP A 87 4.48 -0.67 -0.62
N ASP A 88 5.34 -0.86 0.36
CA ASP A 88 6.79 -0.95 0.17
C ASP A 88 7.26 -2.35 -0.25
N ASN A 89 6.44 -3.37 -0.01
CA ASN A 89 6.74 -4.73 -0.40
C ASN A 89 6.16 -5.07 -1.78
N TRP A 90 7.04 -5.31 -2.75
CA TRP A 90 6.67 -5.64 -4.13
C TRP A 90 5.65 -6.79 -4.24
N ARG A 91 5.79 -7.86 -3.44
CA ARG A 91 4.87 -9.01 -3.47
C ARG A 91 3.48 -8.64 -2.99
N ASN A 92 3.38 -7.70 -2.05
CA ASN A 92 2.07 -7.20 -1.60
C ASN A 92 1.38 -6.44 -2.74
N VAL A 93 2.11 -5.61 -3.48
CA VAL A 93 1.56 -4.82 -4.60
C VAL A 93 1.15 -5.74 -5.74
N GLN A 94 1.99 -6.71 -6.12
CA GLN A 94 1.65 -7.71 -7.13
C GLN A 94 0.41 -8.53 -6.75
N ALA A 95 0.30 -8.95 -5.50
CA ALA A 95 -0.85 -9.72 -5.04
C ALA A 95 -2.15 -8.90 -5.11
N ALA A 96 -2.11 -7.61 -4.74
CA ALA A 96 -3.24 -6.69 -4.87
C ALA A 96 -3.68 -6.51 -6.33
N GLN A 97 -2.73 -6.40 -7.26
CA GLN A 97 -3.09 -6.26 -8.67
C GLN A 97 -3.65 -7.57 -9.25
N LYS A 98 -3.09 -8.73 -8.88
CA LYS A 98 -3.56 -10.06 -9.32
C LYS A 98 -5.00 -10.39 -8.92
N ILE A 99 -5.50 -9.78 -7.84
CA ILE A 99 -6.90 -9.90 -7.39
C ILE A 99 -7.81 -8.79 -7.95
N GLY A 100 -7.28 -7.91 -8.80
CA GLY A 100 -8.04 -6.91 -9.54
C GLY A 100 -8.03 -5.50 -8.96
N TRP A 101 -7.18 -5.19 -7.96
CA TRP A 101 -7.03 -3.79 -7.51
C TRP A 101 -6.34 -2.98 -8.61
N ALA A 102 -7.11 -2.11 -9.27
CA ALA A 102 -6.68 -1.50 -10.52
C ALA A 102 -5.56 -0.46 -10.35
N HIS A 103 -5.48 0.19 -9.19
CA HIS A 103 -4.54 1.30 -8.95
C HIS A 103 -3.50 0.87 -7.91
N CYS A 104 -2.41 0.28 -8.37
CA CYS A 104 -1.35 -0.23 -7.50
C CYS A 104 -0.03 0.53 -7.74
N VAL A 105 0.61 0.96 -6.65
CA VAL A 105 1.90 1.66 -6.65
C VAL A 105 2.86 0.95 -5.70
N HIS A 106 4.11 0.76 -6.14
CA HIS A 106 5.19 0.26 -5.30
C HIS A 106 5.99 1.43 -4.75
N PHE A 107 6.06 1.55 -3.43
CA PHE A 107 6.90 2.54 -2.77
C PHE A 107 8.31 1.96 -2.58
N CYS A 108 9.33 2.63 -3.10
CA CYS A 108 10.72 2.23 -2.97
C CYS A 108 11.56 3.47 -2.62
N GLU A 109 11.83 3.66 -1.33
CA GLU A 109 12.61 4.79 -0.84
C GLU A 109 14.02 4.81 -1.45
N ARG A 110 14.49 6.01 -1.82
CA ARG A 110 15.80 6.20 -2.47
C ARG A 110 16.93 5.74 -1.55
N GLY A 111 17.77 4.84 -2.05
CA GLY A 111 19.00 4.42 -1.37
C GLY A 111 18.83 3.31 -0.33
N LEU A 112 17.61 2.79 -0.14
CA LEU A 112 17.42 1.54 0.59
C LEU A 112 17.60 0.35 -0.35
N GLU A 113 18.70 -0.35 -0.17
CA GLU A 113 18.89 -1.69 -0.75
C GLU A 113 17.86 -2.63 -0.11
N HIS A 114 16.82 -3.00 -0.86
CA HIS A 114 15.85 -3.98 -0.38
C HIS A 114 16.53 -5.36 -0.24
N VAL A 115 16.46 -5.91 0.97
CA VAL A 115 16.91 -7.27 1.27
C VAL A 115 15.68 -8.15 1.41
N GLU A 116 15.34 -8.92 0.37
CA GLU A 116 14.26 -9.90 0.43
C GLU A 116 14.84 -11.30 0.68
N GLY A 117 14.45 -11.96 1.77
CA GLY A 117 14.84 -13.36 2.04
C GLY A 117 16.35 -13.60 2.14
N GLY A 118 17.13 -12.59 2.55
CA GLY A 118 18.59 -12.67 2.65
C GLY A 118 19.35 -12.35 1.36
N LYS A 119 18.67 -11.91 0.28
CA LYS A 119 19.32 -11.43 -0.94
C LYS A 119 19.08 -9.94 -1.14
N VAL A 120 20.17 -9.19 -1.27
CA VAL A 120 20.17 -7.78 -1.65
C VAL A 120 19.89 -7.69 -3.15
N THR A 121 18.83 -6.97 -3.54
CA THR A 121 18.54 -6.72 -4.96
C THR A 121 18.59 -5.22 -5.22
N LYS A 122 19.61 -4.76 -5.96
CA LYS A 122 19.63 -3.39 -6.49
C LYS A 122 18.69 -3.33 -7.68
N ILE A 123 17.55 -2.67 -7.53
CA ILE A 123 16.71 -2.34 -8.68
C ILE A 123 17.29 -1.08 -9.31
N SER A 124 18.17 -1.25 -10.30
CA SER A 124 18.48 -0.17 -11.24
C SER A 124 17.24 0.11 -12.09
N SER A 125 17.01 1.36 -12.43
CA SER A 125 15.88 1.95 -13.17
C SER A 125 15.63 1.40 -14.59
N THR A 126 16.00 0.15 -14.89
CA THR A 126 15.57 -0.59 -16.08
C THR A 126 15.70 -2.09 -15.77
N ALA A 127 14.65 -2.71 -15.23
CA ALA A 127 14.65 -4.13 -14.95
C ALA A 127 14.55 -4.92 -16.27
N LYS A 128 15.69 -5.39 -16.80
CA LYS A 128 15.76 -6.63 -17.57
C LYS A 128 16.30 -7.71 -16.63
N ALA A 129 15.39 -8.45 -16.01
CA ALA A 129 15.74 -9.66 -15.29
C ALA A 129 15.86 -10.83 -16.28
N ASN A 130 16.92 -11.62 -16.14
CA ASN A 130 17.08 -12.89 -16.85
C ASN A 130 16.14 -13.94 -16.25
N VAL A 131 15.11 -14.25 -17.04
CA VAL A 131 14.37 -15.49 -17.27
C VAL A 131 14.56 -16.65 -16.28
N ASP A 132 13.47 -16.98 -15.59
CA ASP A 132 12.97 -18.36 -15.56
C ASP A 132 11.46 -18.35 -15.85
N SER A 133 11.08 -19.19 -16.79
CA SER A 133 9.91 -19.07 -17.66
C SER A 133 8.62 -19.61 -17.05
N LYS A 134 7.73 -18.70 -16.64
CA LYS A 134 6.26 -18.76 -16.84
C LYS A 134 5.80 -17.34 -17.13
N GLN A 135 4.92 -17.15 -18.12
CA GLN A 135 4.39 -15.85 -18.54
C GLN A 135 3.81 -15.08 -17.34
N GLU A 136 4.62 -14.27 -16.67
CA GLU A 136 4.10 -13.21 -15.82
C GLU A 136 3.69 -12.09 -16.77
N GLU A 137 2.39 -11.83 -16.86
CA GLU A 137 1.90 -10.57 -17.42
C GLU A 137 2.71 -9.45 -16.79
N GLN A 138 3.37 -8.66 -17.63
CA GLN A 138 4.18 -7.54 -17.19
C GLN A 138 3.23 -6.50 -16.56
N LEU A 139 3.09 -6.59 -15.25
CA LEU A 139 2.27 -5.72 -14.43
C LEU A 139 2.79 -4.27 -14.56
N ASP A 140 1.98 -3.35 -15.11
CA ASP A 140 2.30 -1.92 -15.16
C ASP A 140 2.04 -1.27 -13.79
N ILE A 141 2.92 -1.57 -12.83
CA ILE A 141 2.94 -0.95 -11.50
C ILE A 141 3.94 0.20 -11.53
N LYS A 142 3.49 1.41 -11.21
CA LYS A 142 4.39 2.56 -11.04
C LYS A 142 5.17 2.40 -9.74
N VAL A 143 6.46 2.73 -9.81
CA VAL A 143 7.35 2.79 -8.64
C VAL A 143 7.58 4.25 -8.31
N ILE A 144 7.37 4.62 -7.05
CA ILE A 144 7.65 5.97 -6.53
C ILE A 144 8.63 5.88 -5.37
N SER A 145 9.34 6.98 -5.12
CA SER A 145 10.32 7.07 -4.03
C SER A 145 9.91 8.00 -2.90
N GLU A 146 9.03 8.96 -3.19
CA GLU A 146 8.45 9.91 -2.26
C GLU A 146 6.92 9.79 -2.33
N LEU A 147 6.22 9.92 -1.20
CA LEU A 147 4.76 9.75 -1.16
C LEU A 147 4.02 10.85 -1.93
N GLU A 148 4.63 12.02 -2.08
CA GLU A 148 4.10 13.18 -2.79
C GLU A 148 3.92 12.91 -4.29
N GLU A 149 4.70 11.99 -4.87
CA GLU A 149 4.56 11.52 -6.25
C GLU A 149 3.19 10.88 -6.52
N LEU A 150 2.44 10.49 -5.47
CA LEU A 150 1.05 10.06 -5.62
C LEU A 150 0.16 11.12 -6.27
N ARG A 151 0.50 12.41 -6.17
CA ARG A 151 -0.24 13.48 -6.84
C ARG A 151 -0.11 13.43 -8.36
N ASP A 152 1.00 12.89 -8.85
CA ASP A 152 1.25 12.74 -10.29
C ASP A 152 0.71 11.40 -10.80
N VAL A 153 0.77 10.35 -9.97
CA VAL A 153 0.32 9.00 -10.35
C VAL A 153 -1.20 8.83 -10.22
N TRP A 154 -1.82 9.45 -9.22
CA TRP A 154 -3.27 9.42 -8.96
C TRP A 154 -3.85 10.84 -8.81
N PRO A 155 -3.66 11.75 -9.77
CA PRO A 155 -4.13 13.13 -9.65
C PRO A 155 -5.63 13.21 -9.39
N GLU A 156 -6.40 12.23 -9.86
CA GLU A 156 -7.85 12.18 -9.75
C GLU A 156 -8.37 11.97 -8.33
N ILE A 157 -7.56 11.53 -7.36
CA ILE A 157 -8.01 11.33 -5.97
C ILE A 157 -7.76 12.54 -5.07
N PHE A 158 -7.04 13.55 -5.57
CA PHE A 158 -6.73 14.77 -4.82
C PHE A 158 -7.72 15.88 -5.17
N LYS A 159 -7.88 16.83 -4.24
CA LYS A 159 -8.67 18.05 -4.47
C LYS A 159 -8.04 18.86 -5.61
N LEU A 160 -8.87 19.37 -6.51
CA LEU A 160 -8.45 20.39 -7.47
C LEU A 160 -8.18 21.68 -6.67
N ASN A 161 -6.95 22.20 -6.79
CA ASN A 161 -6.59 23.51 -6.23
C ASN A 161 -7.17 24.64 -7.06
#